data_AF-A0A8T4X3Z9-F1
#
_entry.id   AF-A0A8T4X3Z9-F1
#
_cell.length_a   1.000
_cell.length_b   1.000
_cell.length_c   1.000
_cell.angle_alpha   90.00
_cell.angle_beta   90.00
_cell.angle_gamma   90.00
#
_symmetry.space_group_name_H-M   'P 1'
#
loop_
_entity.id
_entity.type
_entity.pdbx_description
1 polymer ?
#
loop_
_entity_poly.entity_id
_entity_poly.type
_entity_poly.pdbx_seq_one_letter_code
_entity_poly.pdbx_strand_id
1 'polypeptide(L)'
;MATKKKVGRIERFLKKADKAIDEGIKRADEALDDAVEFGGMAANQAKKTSKELRDRAIKEKAEITTKGIKKINESIAAVKQATIKTNEELATLEKLGELRKAGILTEKEFQEKKKKILSRI
;
A
#
# COMPACT_ATOMS: atom_id res chain seq x y z
N MET A 1 19.28 69.65 -48.13
CA MET A 1 20.07 68.59 -47.44
C MET A 1 19.37 67.92 -46.23
N ALA A 2 18.32 68.51 -45.63
CA ALA A 2 17.68 67.97 -44.42
C ALA A 2 16.80 66.71 -44.62
N THR A 3 16.19 66.54 -45.81
CA THR A 3 15.30 65.41 -46.13
C THR A 3 16.05 64.09 -46.28
N LYS A 4 17.24 64.10 -46.90
CA LYS A 4 18.13 62.92 -47.04
C LYS A 4 18.56 62.32 -45.70
N LYS A 5 18.78 63.15 -44.65
CA LYS A 5 19.14 62.69 -43.30
C LYS A 5 17.99 61.98 -42.57
N LYS A 6 16.73 62.32 -42.86
CA LYS A 6 15.55 61.68 -42.26
C LYS A 6 15.27 60.30 -42.87
N VAL A 7 15.40 60.16 -44.20
CA VAL A 7 15.23 58.88 -44.91
C VAL A 7 16.24 57.83 -44.41
N GLY A 8 17.52 58.20 -44.26
CA GLY A 8 18.54 57.28 -43.73
C GLY A 8 18.44 56.97 -42.22
N ARG A 9 17.62 57.70 -41.45
CA ARG A 9 17.32 57.35 -40.05
C ARG A 9 16.22 56.28 -39.97
N ILE A 10 15.20 56.41 -40.80
CA ILE A 10 14.08 55.45 -40.89
C ILE A 10 14.59 54.10 -41.38
N GLU A 11 15.42 54.07 -42.42
CA GLU A 11 15.98 52.81 -42.94
C GLU A 11 16.82 52.06 -41.87
N ARG A 12 17.61 52.79 -41.08
CA ARG A 12 18.38 52.20 -39.96
C ARG A 12 17.50 51.70 -38.83
N PHE A 13 16.35 52.34 -38.60
CA PHE A 13 15.38 51.89 -37.61
C PHE A 13 14.70 50.60 -38.07
N LEU A 14 14.26 50.55 -39.33
CA LEU A 14 13.66 49.35 -39.93
C LEU A 14 14.62 48.16 -39.88
N LYS A 15 15.88 48.33 -40.32
CA LYS A 15 16.89 47.26 -40.23
C LYS A 15 17.15 46.75 -38.80
N LYS A 16 17.04 47.63 -37.78
CA LYS A 16 17.17 47.23 -36.38
C LYS A 16 15.94 46.47 -35.89
N ALA A 17 14.75 46.87 -36.33
CA ALA A 17 13.50 46.18 -36.01
C ALA A 17 13.49 44.78 -36.63
N ASP A 18 13.86 44.66 -37.91
CA ASP A 18 13.96 43.37 -38.61
C ASP A 18 14.93 42.43 -37.88
N LYS A 19 16.12 42.94 -37.53
CA LYS A 19 17.11 42.16 -36.76
C LYS A 19 16.58 41.73 -35.39
N ALA A 20 15.84 42.59 -34.69
CA ALA A 20 15.24 42.25 -33.40
C ALA A 20 14.13 41.21 -33.53
N ILE A 21 13.36 41.23 -34.63
CA ILE A 21 12.34 40.22 -34.94
C ILE A 21 13.02 38.87 -35.23
N ASP A 22 14.05 38.85 -36.07
CA ASP A 22 14.79 37.62 -36.40
C ASP A 22 15.46 36.99 -35.16
N GLU A 23 16.06 37.82 -34.30
CA GLU A 23 16.62 37.35 -33.02
C GLU A 23 15.53 36.86 -32.06
N GLY A 24 14.35 37.50 -32.07
CA GLY A 24 13.19 37.06 -31.31
C GLY A 24 12.67 35.70 -31.76
N ILE A 25 12.59 35.47 -33.08
CA ILE A 25 12.18 34.19 -33.66
C ILE A 25 13.16 33.09 -33.25
N LYS A 26 14.47 33.31 -33.41
CA LYS A 26 15.49 32.33 -33.01
C LYS A 26 15.41 31.94 -31.54
N ARG A 27 15.21 32.92 -30.64
CA ARG A 27 15.07 32.64 -29.21
C ARG A 27 13.78 31.89 -28.89
N ALA A 28 12.70 32.14 -29.63
CA ALA A 28 11.46 31.41 -29.46
C ALA A 28 11.61 29.95 -29.89
N ASP A 29 12.30 29.70 -31.01
CA ASP A 29 12.61 28.35 -31.48
C ASP A 29 13.48 27.59 -30.46
N GLU A 30 14.56 28.20 -29.98
CA GLU A 30 15.42 27.61 -28.92
C GLU A 30 14.63 27.29 -27.65
N ALA A 31 13.77 28.21 -27.19
CA ALA A 31 12.95 27.99 -26.01
C ALA A 31 11.91 26.87 -26.19
N LEU A 32 11.39 26.68 -27.41
CA LEU A 32 10.48 25.59 -27.72
C LEU A 32 11.20 24.24 -27.73
N ASP A 33 12.39 24.17 -28.32
CA ASP A 33 13.21 22.95 -28.33
C ASP A 33 13.57 22.51 -26.90
N ASP A 34 14.04 23.46 -26.07
CA ASP A 34 14.31 23.22 -24.65
C ASP A 34 13.06 22.71 -23.93
N ALA A 35 11.91 23.35 -24.14
CA ALA A 35 10.65 22.96 -23.49
C ALA A 35 10.20 21.55 -23.90
N VAL A 36 10.39 21.16 -25.16
CA VAL A 36 10.08 19.80 -25.64
C VAL A 36 11.02 18.79 -25.00
N GLU A 37 12.32 19.08 -24.92
CA GLU A 37 13.30 18.20 -24.28
C GLU A 37 12.99 18.01 -22.78
N PHE A 38 12.80 19.10 -22.05
CA PHE A 38 12.42 19.05 -20.64
C PHE A 38 11.09 18.33 -20.42
N GLY A 39 10.11 18.57 -21.28
CA GLY A 39 8.82 17.87 -21.25
C GLY A 39 9.00 16.35 -21.44
N GLY A 40 9.84 15.94 -22.38
CA GLY A 40 10.18 14.54 -22.61
C GLY A 40 10.90 13.90 -21.42
N MET A 41 11.89 14.58 -20.85
CA MET A 41 12.60 14.12 -19.65
C MET A 41 11.67 13.95 -18.45
N ALA A 42 10.82 14.95 -18.19
CA ALA A 42 9.85 14.92 -17.10
C ALA A 42 8.83 13.79 -17.27
N ALA A 43 8.31 13.60 -18.49
CA ALA A 43 7.39 12.51 -18.80
C ALA A 43 8.04 11.12 -18.60
N ASN A 44 9.30 10.96 -19.04
CA ASN A 44 10.04 9.71 -18.85
C ASN A 44 10.33 9.43 -17.37
N GLN A 45 10.69 10.45 -16.61
CA GLN A 45 10.91 10.32 -15.17
C GLN A 45 9.60 9.95 -14.45
N ALA A 46 8.50 10.63 -14.76
CA ALA A 46 7.18 10.30 -14.22
C ALA A 46 6.74 8.87 -14.57
N LYS A 47 7.01 8.42 -15.80
CA LYS A 47 6.73 7.05 -16.23
C LYS A 47 7.54 6.03 -15.43
N LYS A 48 8.83 6.29 -15.23
CA LYS A 48 9.72 5.41 -14.45
C LYS A 48 9.29 5.33 -12.99
N THR A 49 9.05 6.46 -12.35
CA THR A 49 8.62 6.51 -10.94
C THR A 49 7.25 5.87 -10.75
N SER A 50 6.30 6.10 -11.67
CA SER A 50 4.99 5.44 -11.64
C SER A 50 5.09 3.92 -11.72
N LYS A 51 5.95 3.40 -12.61
CA LYS A 51 6.19 1.96 -12.73
C LYS A 51 6.79 1.39 -11.43
N GLU A 52 7.81 2.04 -10.88
CA GLU A 52 8.43 1.60 -9.62
C GLU A 52 7.45 1.60 -8.44
N LEU A 53 6.61 2.63 -8.32
CA LEU A 53 5.58 2.69 -7.28
C LEU A 53 4.56 1.55 -7.43
N ARG A 54 4.13 1.28 -8.67
CA ARG A 54 3.22 0.16 -8.96
C ARG A 54 3.83 -1.18 -8.58
N ASP A 55 5.10 -1.41 -8.93
CA ASP A 55 5.80 -2.65 -8.61
C ASP A 55 5.96 -2.85 -7.10
N ARG A 56 6.25 -1.77 -6.34
CA ARG A 56 6.28 -1.82 -4.87
C ARG A 56 4.90 -2.13 -4.29
N ALA A 57 3.86 -1.45 -4.76
CA ALA A 57 2.50 -1.67 -4.28
C ALA A 57 2.02 -3.12 -4.51
N ILE A 58 2.38 -3.73 -5.64
CA ILE A 58 2.07 -5.14 -5.92
C ILE A 58 2.78 -6.07 -4.94
N LYS A 59 4.08 -5.83 -4.66
CA LYS A 59 4.86 -6.62 -3.70
C LYS A 59 4.29 -6.49 -2.28
N GLU A 60 4.04 -5.27 -1.82
CA GLU A 60 3.48 -5.01 -0.49
C GLU A 60 2.09 -5.65 -0.33
N LYS A 61 1.24 -5.58 -1.35
CA LYS A 61 -0.06 -6.26 -1.34
C LYS A 61 0.10 -7.77 -1.16
N ALA A 62 1.03 -8.40 -1.89
CA ALA A 62 1.29 -9.83 -1.76
C ALA A 62 1.80 -10.20 -0.36
N GLU A 63 2.67 -9.39 0.23
CA GLU A 63 3.15 -9.60 1.59
C GLU A 63 2.05 -9.43 2.64
N ILE A 64 1.23 -8.38 2.54
CA ILE A 64 0.15 -8.11 3.49
C ILE A 64 -0.90 -9.22 3.40
N THR A 65 -1.28 -9.65 2.21
CA THR A 65 -2.25 -10.74 2.01
C THR A 65 -1.72 -12.06 2.58
N THR A 66 -0.47 -12.42 2.31
CA THR A 66 0.13 -13.65 2.85
C THR A 66 0.27 -13.60 4.37
N LYS A 67 0.74 -12.49 4.96
CA LYS A 67 0.80 -12.29 6.42
C LYS A 67 -0.60 -12.32 7.05
N GLY A 68 -1.59 -11.69 6.43
CA GLY A 68 -2.97 -11.69 6.87
C GLY A 68 -3.57 -13.09 6.91
N ILE A 69 -3.43 -13.85 5.81
CA ILE A 69 -3.89 -15.24 5.73
C ILE A 69 -3.22 -16.11 6.78
N LYS A 70 -1.90 -15.98 6.97
CA LYS A 70 -1.17 -16.71 8.02
C LYS A 70 -1.75 -16.45 9.41
N LYS A 71 -1.94 -15.18 9.78
CA LYS A 71 -2.47 -14.79 11.08
C LYS A 71 -3.91 -15.29 11.29
N ILE A 72 -4.74 -15.23 10.26
CA ILE A 72 -6.10 -15.78 10.30
C ILE A 72 -6.03 -17.29 10.53
N ASN A 73 -5.20 -18.02 9.78
CA ASN A 73 -5.06 -19.47 9.95
C ASN A 73 -4.53 -19.85 11.34
N GLU A 74 -3.55 -19.13 11.87
CA GLU A 74 -3.05 -19.32 13.23
C GLU A 74 -4.15 -19.10 14.27
N SER A 75 -4.95 -18.02 14.14
CA SER A 75 -6.08 -17.78 15.04
C SER A 75 -7.16 -18.87 14.94
N ILE A 76 -7.47 -19.34 13.73
CA ILE A 76 -8.43 -20.43 13.52
C ILE A 76 -7.90 -21.72 14.16
N ALA A 77 -6.60 -22.02 14.00
CA ALA A 77 -5.98 -23.20 14.61
C ALA A 77 -6.01 -23.13 16.14
N ALA A 78 -5.69 -21.97 16.72
CA ALA A 78 -5.75 -21.75 18.16
C ALA A 78 -7.18 -21.92 18.71
N VAL A 79 -8.18 -21.36 18.04
CA VAL A 79 -9.59 -21.51 18.41
C VAL A 79 -10.03 -22.96 18.30
N LYS A 80 -9.70 -23.66 17.20
CA LYS A 80 -10.01 -25.08 17.04
C LYS A 80 -9.41 -25.92 18.17
N GLN A 81 -8.16 -25.68 18.55
CA GLN A 81 -7.53 -26.37 19.67
C GLN A 81 -8.23 -26.07 21.00
N ALA A 82 -8.63 -24.83 21.24
CA ALA A 82 -9.39 -24.47 22.44
C ALA A 82 -10.74 -25.20 22.47
N THR A 83 -11.47 -25.24 21.36
CA THR A 83 -12.75 -25.97 21.26
C THR A 83 -12.57 -27.48 21.49
N ILE A 84 -11.51 -28.09 20.94
CA ILE A 84 -11.21 -29.51 21.18
C ILE A 84 -10.97 -29.76 22.67
N LYS A 85 -10.15 -28.93 23.33
CA LYS A 85 -9.90 -29.05 24.77
C LYS A 85 -11.19 -28.94 25.59
N THR A 86 -12.04 -27.96 25.29
CA THR A 86 -13.34 -27.83 25.97
C THR A 86 -14.22 -29.06 25.76
N ASN A 87 -14.27 -29.61 24.54
CA ASN A 87 -15.05 -30.82 24.25
C ASN A 87 -14.51 -32.05 24.99
N GLU A 88 -13.19 -32.20 25.08
CA GLU A 88 -12.56 -33.27 25.88
C GLU A 88 -12.89 -33.12 27.36
N GLU A 89 -12.85 -31.90 27.90
CA GLU A 89 -13.22 -31.63 29.30
C GLU A 89 -14.69 -31.92 29.57
N LEU A 90 -15.60 -31.57 28.64
CA LEU A 90 -17.02 -31.96 28.72
C LEU A 90 -17.20 -33.49 28.69
N ALA A 91 -16.51 -34.21 27.80
CA ALA A 91 -16.56 -35.66 27.74
C ALA A 91 -16.02 -36.32 29.03
N THR A 92 -14.99 -35.73 29.65
CA THR A 92 -14.50 -36.20 30.96
C THR A 92 -15.52 -35.98 32.07
N LEU A 93 -16.29 -34.89 32.04
CA LEU A 93 -17.39 -34.65 32.99
C LEU A 93 -18.52 -35.67 32.84
N GLU A 94 -18.88 -36.04 31.61
CA GLU A 94 -19.89 -37.08 31.35
C GLU A 94 -19.47 -38.42 31.95
N LYS A 95 -18.25 -38.88 31.66
CA LYS A 95 -17.69 -40.13 32.23
C LYS A 95 -17.63 -40.08 33.76
N LEU A 96 -17.30 -38.93 34.35
CA LEU A 96 -17.29 -38.74 35.80
C LEU A 96 -18.70 -38.97 36.39
N GLY A 97 -19.74 -38.51 35.70
CA GLY A 97 -21.13 -38.71 36.09
C GLY A 97 -21.58 -40.17 35.99
N GLU A 98 -21.12 -40.91 34.98
CA GLU A 98 -21.37 -42.35 34.85
C GLU A 98 -20.74 -43.16 35.99
N LEU A 99 -19.49 -42.85 36.36
CA LEU A 99 -18.80 -43.52 37.47
C LEU A 99 -19.49 -43.30 38.82
N ARG A 100 -20.08 -42.11 39.02
CA ARG A 100 -20.92 -41.81 40.18
C ARG A 100 -22.18 -42.68 40.18
N LYS A 101 -22.88 -42.76 39.04
CA LYS A 101 -24.08 -43.61 38.89
C LYS A 101 -23.78 -45.09 39.12
N ALA A 102 -22.58 -45.54 38.73
CA ALA A 102 -22.11 -46.90 38.96
C ALA A 102 -21.68 -47.18 40.41
N GLY A 103 -21.73 -46.18 41.31
CA GLY A 103 -21.35 -46.34 42.72
C GLY A 103 -19.85 -46.47 42.98
N ILE A 104 -19.01 -46.23 41.96
CA ILE A 104 -17.54 -46.32 42.05
C ILE A 104 -16.95 -45.08 42.73
N LEU A 105 -17.59 -43.93 42.58
CA LEU A 105 -17.21 -42.66 43.18
C LEU A 105 -18.18 -42.25 44.28
N THR A 106 -17.66 -41.74 45.40
CA THR A 106 -18.49 -41.08 46.41
C THR A 106 -18.92 -39.68 45.94
N GLU A 107 -20.04 -39.17 46.46
CA GLU A 107 -20.55 -37.84 46.06
C GLU A 107 -19.53 -36.73 46.36
N LYS A 108 -18.75 -36.86 47.44
CA LYS A 108 -17.70 -35.88 47.80
C LYS A 108 -16.59 -35.84 46.75
N GLU A 109 -16.07 -37.00 46.35
CA GLU A 109 -15.01 -37.11 45.34
C GLU A 109 -15.48 -36.65 43.96
N PHE A 110 -16.75 -36.92 43.62
CA PHE A 110 -17.36 -36.44 42.39
C PHE A 110 -17.42 -34.90 42.35
N GLN A 111 -17.89 -34.26 43.42
CA GLN A 111 -18.04 -32.80 43.47
C GLN A 111 -16.69 -32.08 43.41
N GLU A 112 -15.66 -32.59 44.11
CA GLU A 112 -14.31 -32.01 44.05
C GLU A 112 -13.72 -32.07 42.64
N LYS A 113 -13.84 -33.22 41.96
CA LYS A 113 -13.32 -33.41 40.60
C LYS A 113 -14.12 -32.61 39.56
N LYS A 114 -15.44 -32.54 39.70
CA LYS A 114 -16.32 -31.70 38.86
C LYS A 114 -15.94 -30.23 38.97
N LYS A 115 -15.76 -29.71 40.19
CA LYS A 115 -15.37 -28.31 40.42
C LYS A 115 -14.02 -27.99 39.78
N LYS A 116 -13.06 -28.92 39.85
CA LYS A 116 -11.72 -28.76 39.26
C LYS A 116 -11.74 -28.71 37.73
N ILE A 117 -12.61 -29.48 37.08
CA ILE A 117 -12.76 -29.46 35.62
C ILE A 117 -13.52 -28.20 35.19
N LEU A 118 -14.61 -27.86 35.88
CA LEU A 118 -15.38 -26.63 35.59
C LEU A 118 -14.60 -25.34 35.82
N SER A 119 -13.55 -25.34 36.65
CA SER A 119 -12.67 -24.18 36.81
C SER A 119 -11.66 -23.99 35.65
N ARG A 120 -11.55 -24.96 34.74
CA ARG A 120 -10.62 -24.95 33.59
C ARG A 120 -11.32 -24.59 32.27
N ILE A 121 -12.64 -24.74 32.24
CA ILE A 121 -13.54 -24.35 31.15
C ILE A 121 -13.97 -22.89 31.37
#